data_AF-A0A6B3FX82-F1
#
_entry.id   AF-A0A6B3FX82-F1
#
_cell.length_a   1.000
_cell.length_b   1.000
_cell.length_c   1.000
_cell.angle_alpha   90.00
_cell.angle_beta   90.00
_cell.angle_gamma   90.00
#
_symmetry.space_group_name_H-M   'P 1'
#
loop_
_entity.id
_entity.type
_entity.pdbx_description
1 polymer ?
#
loop_
_entity_poly.entity_id
_entity_poly.type
_entity_poly.pdbx_seq_one_letter_code
_entity_poly.pdbx_strand_id
1 'polypeptide(L)'
;VAAGAVEDLNVTVSGRGGPDTGLTGLDLVLDGNPDLYGAEELDAHLRRFATLLDRLSRAEPDLPAGRIGYLGESEHRRVIEEFNAPGGESEGPVGAAEGGSAPGLTEGFAAQVCRTPQAPALRCGDTVVTYAELADRADRLA
;
A
#
# COMPACT_ATOMS: atom_id res chain seq x y z
N VAL A 1 -12.73 35.36 6.26
CA VAL A 1 -11.58 36.07 5.64
C VAL A 1 -11.12 35.17 4.52
N ALA A 2 -11.25 35.59 3.25
CA ALA A 2 -10.66 34.84 2.17
C ALA A 2 -9.14 34.86 2.40
N ALA A 3 -8.54 33.69 2.64
CA ALA A 3 -7.10 33.57 2.53
C ALA A 3 -6.73 34.12 1.15
N GLY A 4 -5.70 34.96 1.07
CA GLY A 4 -5.15 35.37 -0.24
C GLY A 4 -4.72 34.14 -1.05
N ALA A 5 -4.08 34.35 -2.20
CA ALA A 5 -3.52 33.24 -2.97
C ALA A 5 -2.67 32.34 -2.04
N VAL A 6 -3.10 31.09 -1.86
CA VAL A 6 -2.42 30.10 -1.02
C VAL A 6 -1.30 29.50 -1.87
N GLU A 7 -0.07 29.45 -1.34
CA GLU A 7 1.07 28.86 -2.08
C GLU A 7 0.89 27.35 -2.29
N ASP A 8 0.36 26.67 -1.27
CA ASP A 8 0.12 25.22 -1.26
C ASP A 8 -1.26 24.89 -0.64
N LEU A 9 -1.33 24.68 0.67
CA LEU A 9 -2.55 24.34 1.40
C LEU A 9 -2.68 25.15 2.70
N ASN A 10 -3.87 25.67 2.98
CA ASN A 10 -4.23 26.32 4.24
C ASN A 10 -5.42 25.62 4.88
N VAL A 11 -5.34 25.38 6.18
CA VAL A 11 -6.42 24.78 6.99
C VAL A 11 -6.84 25.77 8.07
N THR A 12 -8.08 26.24 7.99
CA THR A 12 -8.67 27.08 9.02
C THR A 12 -9.63 26.26 9.87
N VAL A 13 -9.42 26.28 11.19
CA VAL A 13 -10.27 25.62 12.18
C VAL A 13 -10.88 26.69 13.08
N SER A 14 -12.21 26.75 13.12
CA SER A 14 -12.94 27.66 14.00
C SER A 14 -13.99 26.92 14.81
N GLY A 15 -14.12 27.29 16.09
CA GLY A 15 -15.17 26.74 16.95
C GLY A 15 -16.53 27.36 16.64
N ARG A 16 -17.57 26.54 16.55
CA ARG A 16 -18.95 27.00 16.44
C ARG A 16 -19.53 27.23 17.83
N GLY A 17 -19.89 28.48 18.15
CA GLY A 17 -20.43 28.85 19.45
C GLY A 17 -21.85 28.31 19.68
N GLY A 18 -22.13 27.82 20.89
CA GLY A 18 -23.47 27.49 21.39
C GLY A 18 -24.05 28.56 22.32
N PRO A 19 -25.35 28.47 22.67
CA PRO A 19 -26.05 29.48 23.46
C PRO A 19 -25.49 29.71 24.87
N ASP A 20 -24.74 28.74 25.42
CA ASP A 20 -24.28 28.76 26.82
C ASP A 20 -22.76 28.53 26.97
N THR A 21 -21.94 29.33 26.28
CA THR A 21 -20.44 29.34 26.38
C THR A 21 -19.71 28.06 25.94
N GLY A 22 -20.43 27.00 25.56
CA GLY A 22 -19.86 25.77 25.01
C GLY A 22 -19.63 25.82 23.50
N LEU A 23 -18.56 25.17 23.03
CA LEU A 23 -18.41 24.83 21.62
C LEU A 23 -19.41 23.73 21.25
N THR A 24 -20.16 23.92 20.17
CA THR A 24 -21.14 22.94 19.66
C THR A 24 -20.62 22.16 18.46
N GLY A 25 -19.51 22.59 17.88
CA GLY A 25 -18.85 21.94 16.76
C GLY A 25 -17.62 22.69 16.29
N LEU A 26 -17.00 22.16 15.23
CA LEU A 26 -15.89 22.78 14.52
C LEU A 26 -16.30 23.05 13.09
N ASP A 27 -15.98 24.26 12.62
CA ASP A 27 -15.99 24.63 11.22
C ASP A 27 -14.57 24.47 10.66
N LEU A 28 -14.45 23.69 9.59
CA LEU A 28 -13.19 23.36 8.94
C LEU A 28 -13.23 23.90 7.51
N VAL A 29 -12.23 24.70 7.15
CA VAL A 29 -12.06 25.21 5.77
C VAL A 29 -10.68 24.81 5.27
N LEU A 30 -10.64 24.18 4.10
CA LEU A 30 -9.42 23.88 3.36
C LEU A 30 -9.38 24.74 2.10
N ASP A 31 -8.36 25.58 1.99
CA ASP A 31 -8.06 26.36 0.80
C ASP A 31 -6.76 25.83 0.19
N GLY A 32 -6.80 25.40 -1.07
CA GLY A 32 -5.64 24.90 -1.79
C GLY A 32 -5.29 25.74 -3.01
N ASN A 33 -4.02 25.72 -3.40
CA ASN A 33 -3.57 26.26 -4.67
C ASN A 33 -4.22 25.47 -5.83
N PRO A 34 -5.01 26.12 -6.72
CA PRO A 34 -5.71 25.42 -7.79
C PRO A 34 -4.77 24.84 -8.86
N ASP A 35 -3.51 25.29 -8.93
CA ASP A 35 -2.50 24.69 -9.80
C ASP A 35 -1.95 23.36 -9.25
N LEU A 36 -2.17 23.09 -7.95
CA LEU A 36 -1.66 21.90 -7.25
C LEU A 36 -2.76 20.92 -6.83
N TYR A 37 -3.99 21.41 -6.61
CA TYR A 37 -5.08 20.60 -6.06
C TYR A 37 -6.39 20.77 -6.81
N GLY A 38 -7.03 19.63 -7.09
CA GLY A 38 -8.42 19.57 -7.55
C GLY A 38 -9.44 19.68 -6.42
N ALA A 39 -10.68 20.04 -6.76
CA ALA A 39 -11.77 20.12 -5.78
C ALA A 39 -12.06 18.78 -5.09
N GLU A 40 -12.00 17.66 -5.82
CA GLU A 40 -12.21 16.32 -5.27
C GLU A 40 -11.09 15.92 -4.28
N GLU A 41 -9.85 16.34 -4.55
CA GLU A 41 -8.70 16.08 -3.69
C GLU A 41 -8.82 16.88 -2.38
N LEU A 42 -9.17 18.17 -2.45
CA LEU A 42 -9.40 19.01 -1.27
C LEU A 42 -10.54 18.47 -0.40
N ASP A 43 -11.63 18.03 -1.02
CA ASP A 43 -12.76 17.40 -0.33
C ASP A 43 -12.37 16.07 0.32
N ALA A 44 -11.52 15.27 -0.33
CA ALA A 44 -10.94 14.07 0.27
C ALA A 44 -10.01 14.41 1.46
N HIS A 45 -9.17 15.43 1.34
CA HIS A 45 -8.31 15.90 2.44
C HIS A 45 -9.13 16.41 3.62
N LEU A 46 -10.20 17.17 3.37
CA LEU A 46 -11.10 17.66 4.40
C LEU A 46 -11.78 16.51 5.16
N ARG A 47 -12.27 15.48 4.45
CA ARG A 47 -12.83 14.27 5.08
C ARG A 47 -11.82 13.52 5.94
N ARG A 48 -10.59 13.34 5.46
CA ARG A 48 -9.52 12.67 6.21
C ARG A 48 -9.13 13.47 7.46
N PHE A 49 -9.04 14.80 7.34
CA PHE A 49 -8.76 15.68 8.47
C PHE A 49 -9.87 15.64 9.52
N ALA A 50 -11.13 15.67 9.11
CA ALA A 50 -12.26 15.49 10.01
C ALA A 50 -12.25 14.12 10.71
N THR A 51 -11.93 13.04 9.97
CA THR A 51 -11.79 11.69 10.52
C THR A 51 -10.66 11.61 11.55
N LEU A 52 -9.53 12.27 11.28
CA LEU A 52 -8.41 12.36 12.22
C LEU A 52 -8.82 13.08 13.51
N LEU A 53 -9.49 14.23 13.41
CA LEU A 53 -9.97 14.97 14.59
C LEU A 53 -11.00 14.17 15.39
N ASP A 54 -11.93 13.49 14.73
CA ASP A 54 -12.92 12.62 15.36
C ASP A 54 -12.24 11.49 16.14
N ARG A 55 -11.28 10.80 15.53
CA ARG A 55 -10.55 9.70 16.17
C ARG A 55 -9.63 10.19 17.29
N LEU A 56 -8.95 11.32 17.09
CA LEU A 56 -8.13 11.96 18.12
C LEU A 56 -8.98 12.33 19.35
N SER A 57 -10.21 12.80 19.16
CA SER A 57 -11.11 13.17 20.27
C SER A 57 -11.55 11.99 21.14
N ARG A 58 -11.48 10.77 20.61
CA ARG A 58 -11.84 9.52 21.29
C ARG A 58 -10.62 8.67 21.68
N ALA A 59 -9.42 9.10 21.31
CA ALA A 59 -8.20 8.36 21.57
C ALA A 59 -7.83 8.41 23.04
N GLU A 60 -7.22 7.33 23.54
CA GLU A 60 -6.58 7.33 24.85
C GLU A 60 -5.43 8.34 24.88
N PRO A 61 -5.24 9.10 25.98
CA PRO A 61 -4.19 10.12 26.06
C PRO A 61 -2.77 9.62 25.76
N ASP A 62 -2.50 8.36 26.08
CA ASP A 62 -1.18 7.74 25.91
C ASP A 62 -1.04 6.99 24.56
N LEU A 63 -2.07 7.01 23.70
CA LEU A 63 -1.99 6.39 22.38
C LEU A 63 -0.98 7.16 21.50
N PRO A 64 0.05 6.50 20.95
CA PRO A 64 0.98 7.18 20.05
C PRO A 64 0.25 7.77 18.85
N ALA A 65 0.51 9.04 18.52
CA ALA A 65 -0.18 9.74 17.44
C ALA A 65 -0.13 9.00 16.09
N GLY A 66 0.98 8.31 15.79
CA GLY A 66 1.12 7.49 14.57
C GLY A 66 0.23 6.25 14.50
N ARG A 67 -0.49 5.90 15.57
CA ARG A 67 -1.51 4.85 15.59
C ARG A 67 -2.92 5.38 15.34
N ILE A 68 -3.10 6.70 15.29
CA ILE A 68 -4.38 7.32 14.95
C ILE A 68 -4.49 7.36 13.42
N GLY A 69 -5.27 6.43 12.86
CA GLY A 69 -5.52 6.41 11.42
C GLY A 69 -6.38 7.61 10.99
N TYR A 70 -6.16 8.14 9.80
CA TYR A 70 -6.94 9.24 9.21
C TYR A 70 -7.78 8.83 7.99
N LEU A 71 -7.54 7.63 7.45
CA LEU A 71 -8.32 7.10 6.34
C LEU A 71 -9.75 6.79 6.78
N GLY A 72 -10.72 7.22 5.96
CA GLY A 72 -12.09 6.77 6.06
C GLY A 72 -12.20 5.27 5.81
N GLU A 73 -13.29 4.65 6.23
CA GLU A 73 -13.48 3.19 6.12
C GLU A 73 -13.40 2.69 4.67
N SER A 74 -14.01 3.41 3.73
CA SER A 74 -13.98 3.07 2.30
C SER A 74 -12.56 3.17 1.71
N GLU A 75 -11.78 4.18 2.13
CA GLU A 75 -10.39 4.35 1.68
C GLU A 75 -9.48 3.28 2.29
N HIS A 76 -9.66 2.99 3.58
CA HIS A 76 -8.91 1.95 4.27
C HIS A 76 -9.15 0.59 3.59
N ARG A 77 -10.42 0.23 3.34
CA ARG A 77 -10.78 -1.00 2.63
C ARG A 77 -10.12 -1.05 1.25
N ARG A 78 -10.18 0.03 0.48
CA ARG A 78 -9.54 0.06 -0.85
C ARG A 78 -8.04 -0.19 -0.78
N VAL A 79 -7.33 0.55 0.08
CA VAL A 79 -5.86 0.53 0.14
C VAL A 79 -5.33 -0.74 0.79
N ILE A 80 -5.99 -1.22 1.85
CA ILE A 80 -5.51 -2.35 2.64
C ILE A 80 -6.06 -3.67 2.11
N GLU A 81 -7.33 -3.71 1.71
CA GLU A 81 -7.99 -4.96 1.30
C GLU A 81 -8.03 -5.10 -0.22
N GLU A 82 -8.58 -4.13 -0.96
CA GLU A 82 -8.82 -4.29 -2.41
C GLU A 82 -7.52 -4.31 -3.21
N PHE A 83 -6.55 -3.44 -2.89
CA PHE A 83 -5.26 -3.41 -3.59
C PHE A 83 -4.35 -4.60 -3.27
N ASN A 84 -4.48 -5.16 -2.07
CA ASN A 84 -3.72 -6.34 -1.65
C ASN A 84 -4.56 -7.62 -1.77
N ALA A 85 -5.73 -7.54 -2.41
CA ALA A 85 -6.54 -8.72 -2.66
C ALA A 85 -5.67 -9.68 -3.47
N PRO A 86 -5.53 -10.95 -3.03
CA PRO A 86 -4.75 -11.93 -3.78
C PRO A 86 -5.31 -11.96 -5.20
N GLY A 87 -4.45 -11.63 -6.17
CA GLY A 87 -4.85 -11.48 -7.56
C GLY A 87 -5.60 -12.73 -8.02
N GLY A 88 -6.86 -12.54 -8.41
CA GLY A 88 -7.64 -13.59 -9.03
C GLY A 88 -6.95 -14.04 -10.31
N GLU A 89 -6.59 -15.32 -10.37
CA GLU A 89 -6.37 -16.09 -11.60
C GLU A 89 -5.43 -15.45 -12.64
N SER A 90 -4.18 -15.19 -12.29
CA SER A 90 -3.06 -15.22 -13.26
C SER A 90 -1.71 -15.51 -12.60
N GLU A 91 -1.28 -16.75 -12.80
CA GLU A 91 0.09 -17.24 -12.89
C GLU A 91 1.11 -16.75 -11.85
N GLY A 92 0.96 -17.26 -10.62
CA GLY A 92 2.08 -17.51 -9.73
C GLY A 92 1.94 -16.86 -8.35
N PRO A 93 2.07 -17.63 -7.25
CA PRO A 93 1.94 -17.07 -5.92
C PRO A 93 3.17 -16.23 -5.57
N VAL A 94 3.01 -14.91 -5.39
CA VAL A 94 3.85 -14.16 -4.45
C VAL A 94 3.13 -14.18 -3.10
N GLY A 95 3.28 -15.30 -2.40
CA GLY A 95 2.86 -15.45 -1.01
C GLY A 95 1.58 -16.27 -0.82
N ALA A 96 1.77 -17.46 -0.22
CA ALA A 96 0.78 -18.21 0.54
C ALA A 96 -0.57 -18.48 -0.15
N ALA A 97 -0.55 -19.33 -1.19
CA ALA A 97 -1.69 -20.19 -1.44
C ALA A 97 -1.79 -21.17 -0.25
N GLU A 98 -2.86 -21.07 0.54
CA GLU A 98 -3.17 -22.05 1.58
C GLU A 98 -3.24 -23.45 0.94
N GLY A 99 -2.27 -24.31 1.28
CA GLY A 99 -2.31 -25.75 0.99
C GLY A 99 -1.51 -26.25 -0.21
N GLY A 100 -0.88 -25.38 -1.00
CA GLY A 100 0.02 -25.80 -2.09
C GLY A 100 1.37 -25.14 -1.95
N SER A 101 2.31 -25.75 -1.23
CA SER A 101 3.70 -25.30 -1.31
C SER A 101 4.13 -25.43 -2.76
N ALA A 102 4.38 -24.30 -3.42
CA ALA A 102 5.18 -24.33 -4.64
C ALA A 102 6.46 -25.13 -4.32
N PRO A 103 6.92 -25.99 -5.24
CA PRO A 103 8.12 -26.78 -4.99
C PRO A 103 9.26 -25.83 -4.57
N GLY A 104 10.06 -26.25 -3.60
CA GLY A 104 11.25 -25.50 -3.23
C GLY A 104 12.13 -25.27 -4.48
N LEU A 105 12.97 -24.23 -4.48
CA LEU A 105 13.80 -23.90 -5.66
C LEU A 105 14.53 -25.13 -6.23
N THR A 106 15.08 -25.98 -5.35
CA THR A 106 15.76 -27.22 -5.73
C THR A 106 14.83 -28.25 -6.36
N GLU A 107 13.62 -28.42 -5.84
CA GLU A 107 12.61 -29.34 -6.39
C GLU A 107 12.10 -28.84 -7.75
N GLY A 108 11.86 -27.53 -7.88
CA GLY A 108 11.48 -26.90 -9.14
C GLY A 108 12.59 -27.02 -10.19
N PHE A 109 13.85 -26.86 -9.77
CA PHE A 109 15.01 -27.07 -10.63
C PHE A 109 15.14 -28.53 -11.08
N ALA A 110 15.05 -29.50 -10.16
CA ALA A 110 15.10 -30.93 -10.50
C ALA A 110 13.95 -31.32 -11.46
N ALA A 111 12.74 -30.82 -11.23
CA ALA A 111 11.62 -31.03 -12.15
C ALA A 111 11.90 -30.45 -13.54
N GLN A 112 12.54 -29.28 -13.63
CA GLN A 112 12.93 -28.68 -14.91
C GLN A 112 14.03 -29.47 -15.64
N VAL A 113 15.00 -30.01 -14.91
CA VAL A 113 16.03 -30.92 -15.46
C VAL A 113 15.38 -32.15 -16.08
N CYS A 114 14.39 -32.75 -15.42
CA CYS A 114 13.62 -33.87 -15.96
C CYS A 114 12.77 -33.48 -17.18
N ARG A 115 12.13 -32.30 -17.16
CA ARG A 115 11.25 -31.85 -18.26
C ARG A 115 12.03 -31.52 -19.53
N THR A 116 13.15 -30.81 -19.43
CA THR A 116 13.90 -30.30 -20.58
C THR A 116 15.41 -30.38 -20.36
N PRO A 117 16.00 -31.58 -20.28
CA PRO A 117 17.40 -31.76 -19.90
C PRO A 117 18.38 -31.09 -20.88
N GLN A 118 18.05 -31.07 -22.17
CA GLN A 118 18.89 -30.50 -23.24
C GLN A 118 18.58 -29.02 -23.53
N ALA A 119 17.60 -28.42 -22.85
CA ALA A 119 17.32 -27.00 -23.04
C ALA A 119 18.43 -26.14 -22.40
N PRO A 120 18.78 -24.98 -22.99
CA PRO A 120 19.69 -24.02 -22.37
C PRO A 120 19.16 -23.56 -21.00
N ALA A 121 19.96 -23.72 -19.94
CA ALA A 121 19.65 -23.28 -18.59
C ALA A 121 20.40 -21.99 -18.22
N LEU A 122 21.65 -21.85 -18.68
CA LEU A 122 22.50 -20.70 -18.39
C LEU A 122 23.31 -20.32 -19.62
N ARG A 123 23.37 -19.02 -19.91
CA ARG A 123 24.22 -18.46 -20.96
C ARG A 123 25.13 -17.39 -20.39
N CYS A 124 26.42 -17.53 -20.60
CA CYS A 124 27.43 -16.56 -20.21
C CYS A 124 28.35 -16.30 -21.42
N GLY A 125 28.14 -15.18 -22.10
CA GLY A 125 28.77 -14.91 -23.39
C GLY A 125 28.40 -15.97 -24.44
N ASP A 126 29.43 -16.59 -25.03
CA ASP A 126 29.29 -17.67 -26.01
C ASP A 126 29.11 -19.05 -25.37
N THR A 127 29.28 -19.15 -24.05
CA THR A 127 29.09 -20.42 -23.34
C THR A 127 27.61 -20.62 -23.02
N VAL A 128 27.06 -21.77 -23.43
CA VAL A 128 25.71 -22.21 -23.11
C VAL A 128 25.80 -23.53 -22.36
N VAL A 129 25.12 -23.60 -21.22
CA VAL A 129 25.03 -24.78 -20.36
C VAL A 129 23.58 -25.28 -20.36
N THR A 130 23.37 -26.57 -20.58
CA THR A 130 22.03 -27.18 -20.52
C THR A 130 21.59 -27.44 -19.08
N TYR A 131 20.29 -27.70 -18.87
CA TYR A 131 19.80 -28.07 -17.54
C TYR A 131 20.49 -29.31 -16.95
N ALA A 132 20.72 -30.34 -17.76
CA ALA A 132 21.42 -31.56 -17.33
C ALA A 132 22.87 -31.26 -16.91
N GLU A 133 23.61 -30.50 -17.71
CA GLU A 133 24.98 -30.14 -17.37
C GLU A 133 25.09 -29.20 -16.16
N LEU A 134 24.10 -28.33 -15.95
CA LEU A 134 24.05 -27.47 -14.77
C LEU A 134 23.82 -28.30 -13.51
N ALA A 135 22.93 -29.29 -13.57
CA ALA A 135 22.68 -30.23 -12.47
C ALA A 135 23.95 -31.00 -12.09
N ASP A 136 24.63 -31.61 -13.07
CA ASP A 136 25.90 -32.33 -12.83
C ASP A 136 26.98 -31.42 -12.21
N ARG A 137 27.04 -30.15 -12.61
CA ARG A 137 27.98 -29.18 -12.04
C ARG A 137 27.61 -28.81 -10.60
N ALA A 138 26.32 -28.62 -10.31
CA ALA A 138 25.83 -28.30 -8.98
C ALA A 138 26.03 -29.47 -8.00
N ASP A 139 25.75 -30.70 -8.43
CA ASP A 139 25.90 -31.92 -7.63
C ASP A 139 27.37 -32.20 -7.23
N ARG A 140 28.34 -31.73 -8.03
CA ARG A 140 29.77 -31.82 -7.68
C ARG A 140 30.23 -30.77 -6.66
N LEU A 141 29.45 -29.71 -6.46
CA LEU A 141 29.79 -28.60 -5.55
C LEU A 141 29.09 -28.72 -4.19
N ALA A 142 28.02 -29.52 -4.10
CA ALA A 142 27.33 -29.85 -2.86
C ALA A 142 28.17 -30.81 -1.99
#